data_AF-A0A1D1YSR8-F1
#
_entry.id   AF-A0A1D1YSR8-F1
#
_cell.length_a   1.000
_cell.length_b   1.000
_cell.length_c   1.000
_cell.angle_alpha   90.00
_cell.angle_beta   90.00
_cell.angle_gamma   90.00
#
_symmetry.space_group_name_H-M   'P 1'
#
loop_
_entity.id
_entity.type
_entity.pdbx_description
1 polymer ?
#
loop_
_entity_poly.entity_id
_entity_poly.type
_entity_poly.pdbx_seq_one_letter_code
_entity_poly.pdbx_strand_id
1 'polypeptide(L)'
;MVFRHMLETGFEFDLYMMNRVLLMHVKRGMIVDARRLFDEIPQRNVVSWNTMISGLVDAGVYEDAFRLFLLMRDEQDDANARTFASALRASAGLGVAFYGRQVHTCAVKMALSTDIFISSALIDMYCKCGCIREARSVFDEISEKTIVGWNTIIAGYALHGYSEEALDLYYEMCDSGVKMDHFTYSIIIRICSRLASLEHAKQAHAGLVRNGFGLDIVANTALVDFYCKWGRMEDARNVFDKMPKKNVISWNALIAGYAHHGRGSEAVDMFEKMLKEGMIPNHVTFLAVLGACSYSGLLDKGWEIFESMTNNHKIKPRAMHYACMVELLGREGLLDDAFALIRKAPFSPTANMWAALLTACRVHKNLELGKLAAEKLYGMEAEKLSNYIVLLNIYYSTGRSAEAAKVLETLRKRGLRLLPACSWIEIKKQPYRFLFADKSHAQSGEIYRRLDALMEMIIELGYSPNEKSLLPDVGEHEERMPRYHSEKLAIAFGLISTVAGTPLQVVQGHRICQDCHSVIKLIAKVTRRYIVIRDASRFHHFRDGVCSCGDYW
;
A
#
# COMPACT_ATOMS: atom_id res chain seq x y z
N MET A 1 37.53 1.94 -16.00
CA MET A 1 38.71 1.10 -16.29
C MET A 1 39.02 1.05 -17.79
N VAL A 2 38.05 0.71 -18.65
CA VAL A 2 38.23 0.65 -20.12
C VAL A 2 38.64 1.99 -20.75
N PHE A 3 37.92 3.08 -20.43
CA PHE A 3 38.21 4.38 -21.02
C PHE A 3 39.59 4.95 -20.62
N ARG A 4 39.97 4.81 -19.35
CA ARG A 4 41.29 5.25 -18.85
C ARG A 4 42.44 4.43 -19.46
N HIS A 5 42.27 3.09 -19.54
CA HIS A 5 43.23 2.22 -20.19
C HIS A 5 43.39 2.52 -21.69
N MET A 6 42.31 2.91 -22.37
CA MET A 6 42.35 3.24 -23.79
C MET A 6 42.93 4.64 -24.09
N LEU A 7 42.70 5.63 -23.21
CA LEU A 7 43.40 6.92 -23.27
C LEU A 7 44.92 6.76 -23.06
N GLU A 8 45.33 5.89 -22.14
CA GLU A 8 46.73 5.54 -21.90
C GLU A 8 47.39 4.88 -23.12
N THR A 9 46.62 4.27 -24.04
CA THR A 9 47.13 3.68 -25.29
C THR A 9 47.22 4.65 -26.47
N GLY A 10 46.87 5.94 -26.31
CA GLY A 10 46.97 6.94 -27.38
C GLY A 10 45.94 6.78 -28.50
N PHE A 11 44.83 6.08 -28.25
CA PHE A 11 43.76 5.86 -29.24
C PHE A 11 42.84 7.10 -29.30
N GLU A 12 42.77 7.76 -30.46
CA GLU A 12 41.81 8.84 -30.71
C GLU A 12 40.42 8.28 -30.99
N PHE A 13 39.45 8.61 -30.12
CA PHE A 13 38.08 8.18 -30.29
C PHE A 13 37.34 9.08 -31.28
N ASP A 14 36.62 8.46 -32.22
CA ASP A 14 35.55 9.17 -32.91
C ASP A 14 34.33 9.38 -31.99
N LEU A 15 33.49 10.36 -32.33
CA LEU A 15 32.29 10.70 -31.55
C LEU A 15 31.33 9.52 -31.40
N TYR A 16 31.32 8.59 -32.38
CA TYR A 16 30.49 7.41 -32.34
C TYR A 16 30.89 6.45 -31.21
N MET A 17 32.18 6.16 -31.08
CA MET A 17 32.72 5.30 -30.03
C MET A 17 32.55 5.94 -28.65
N MET A 18 32.79 7.26 -28.53
CA MET A 18 32.55 8.00 -27.29
C MET A 18 31.09 7.85 -26.82
N ASN A 19 30.12 8.00 -27.74
CA ASN A 19 28.70 7.84 -27.43
C ASN A 19 28.34 6.41 -26.99
N ARG A 20 28.97 5.38 -27.58
CA ARG A 20 28.76 3.99 -27.15
C ARG A 20 29.33 3.71 -25.76
N VAL A 21 30.52 4.23 -25.46
CA VAL A 21 31.15 4.07 -24.13
C VAL A 21 30.33 4.82 -23.07
N LEU A 22 29.83 6.02 -23.38
CA LEU A 22 28.92 6.78 -22.54
C LEU A 22 27.65 5.97 -22.23
N LEU A 23 26.97 5.45 -23.27
CA LEU A 23 25.78 4.63 -23.11
C LEU A 23 26.03 3.38 -22.25
N MET A 24 27.20 2.75 -22.38
CA MET A 24 27.58 1.59 -21.58
C MET A 24 27.69 1.94 -20.10
N HIS A 25 28.32 3.07 -19.75
CA HIS A 25 28.42 3.52 -18.35
C HIS A 25 27.04 3.84 -17.77
N VAL A 26 26.19 4.53 -18.54
CA VAL A 26 24.80 4.80 -18.15
C VAL A 26 24.03 3.50 -17.89
N LYS A 27 24.07 2.53 -18.82
CA LYS A 27 23.38 1.23 -18.66
C LYS A 27 23.87 0.39 -17.49
N ARG A 28 25.11 0.63 -17.03
CA ARG A 28 25.69 -0.02 -15.85
C ARG A 28 25.45 0.76 -14.54
N GLY A 29 24.73 1.88 -14.60
CA GLY A 29 24.48 2.74 -13.44
C GLY A 29 25.70 3.52 -12.96
N MET A 30 26.79 3.56 -13.73
CA MET A 30 28.02 4.30 -13.41
C MET A 30 27.86 5.78 -13.82
N ILE A 31 26.89 6.47 -13.23
CA ILE A 31 26.44 7.80 -13.67
C ILE A 31 27.51 8.88 -13.48
N VAL A 32 28.29 8.82 -12.40
CA VAL A 32 29.38 9.77 -12.14
C VAL A 32 30.46 9.65 -13.22
N ASP A 33 30.85 8.42 -13.57
CA ASP A 33 31.84 8.20 -14.61
C ASP A 33 31.29 8.53 -16.00
N ALA A 34 30.01 8.19 -16.27
CA ALA A 34 29.31 8.63 -17.48
C ALA A 34 29.33 10.15 -17.62
N ARG A 35 29.11 10.89 -16.51
CA ARG A 35 29.12 12.35 -16.53
C ARG A 35 30.49 12.92 -16.86
N ARG A 36 31.56 12.39 -16.25
CA ARG A 36 32.95 12.78 -16.58
C ARG A 36 33.26 12.54 -18.06
N LEU A 37 32.90 11.36 -18.57
CA LEU A 37 33.08 11.02 -19.99
C LEU A 37 32.36 12.02 -20.88
N PHE A 38 31.12 12.36 -20.55
CA PHE A 38 30.32 13.33 -21.29
C PHE A 38 30.97 14.72 -21.32
N ASP A 39 31.52 15.17 -20.20
CA ASP A 39 32.20 16.46 -20.09
C ASP A 39 33.52 16.49 -20.90
N GLU A 40 34.17 15.33 -21.11
CA GLU A 40 35.40 15.20 -21.91
C GLU A 40 35.17 15.09 -23.44
N ILE A 41 33.93 14.89 -23.91
CA ILE A 41 33.61 14.84 -25.35
C ILE A 41 33.86 16.22 -26.00
N PRO A 42 34.80 16.36 -26.97
CA PRO A 42 35.17 17.67 -27.52
C PRO A 42 34.04 18.37 -28.29
N GLN A 43 33.26 17.59 -29.07
CA GLN A 43 32.07 18.08 -29.77
C GLN A 43 30.91 17.13 -29.51
N ARG A 44 29.97 17.57 -28.67
CA ARG A 44 28.79 16.79 -28.32
C ARG A 44 27.74 16.91 -29.42
N ASN A 45 27.02 15.84 -29.70
CA ASN A 45 25.84 15.89 -30.56
C ASN A 45 24.58 15.52 -29.77
N VAL A 46 23.42 15.62 -30.41
CA VAL A 46 22.11 15.29 -29.82
C VAL A 46 22.08 13.90 -29.18
N VAL A 47 22.84 12.93 -29.70
CA VAL A 47 22.96 11.58 -29.13
C VAL A 47 23.71 11.59 -27.80
N SER A 48 24.83 12.32 -27.70
CA SER A 48 25.59 12.49 -26.46
C SER A 48 24.71 13.09 -25.37
N TRP A 49 24.02 14.19 -25.68
CA TRP A 49 23.13 14.90 -24.76
C TRP A 49 21.97 14.04 -24.29
N ASN A 50 21.23 13.43 -25.23
CA ASN A 50 20.08 12.60 -24.89
C ASN A 50 20.48 11.37 -24.05
N THR A 51 21.63 10.76 -24.33
CA THR A 51 22.15 9.62 -23.56
C THR A 51 22.43 10.02 -22.11
N MET A 52 23.07 11.18 -21.89
CA MET A 52 23.40 11.65 -20.55
C MET A 52 22.15 12.11 -19.79
N ILE A 53 21.27 12.90 -20.42
CA ILE A 53 20.03 13.40 -19.82
C ILE A 53 19.12 12.21 -19.43
N SER A 54 18.87 11.28 -20.34
CA SER A 54 18.07 10.08 -20.04
C SER A 54 18.72 9.24 -18.92
N GLY A 55 20.04 9.08 -18.93
CA GLY A 55 20.75 8.35 -17.90
C GLY A 55 20.61 8.96 -16.50
N LEU A 56 20.66 10.28 -16.39
CA LEU A 56 20.44 10.99 -15.12
C LEU A 56 18.98 10.85 -14.63
N VAL A 57 18.02 10.94 -15.55
CA VAL A 57 16.60 10.69 -15.24
C VAL A 57 16.39 9.27 -14.72
N ASP A 58 16.96 8.27 -15.39
CA ASP A 58 16.85 6.86 -14.98
C ASP A 58 17.54 6.60 -13.63
N ALA A 59 18.55 7.41 -13.28
CA ALA A 59 19.23 7.36 -11.99
C ALA A 59 18.55 8.17 -10.88
N GLY A 60 17.47 8.89 -11.18
CA GLY A 60 16.75 9.73 -10.22
C GLY A 60 17.40 11.09 -9.93
N VAL A 61 18.41 11.50 -10.70
CA VAL A 61 19.12 12.78 -10.54
C VAL A 61 18.48 13.83 -11.44
N TYR A 62 17.22 14.18 -11.13
CA TYR A 62 16.37 14.95 -12.03
C TYR A 62 16.80 16.42 -12.20
N GLU A 63 17.34 17.06 -11.15
CA GLU A 63 17.80 18.45 -11.24
C GLU A 63 18.96 18.61 -12.22
N ASP A 64 19.95 17.70 -12.15
CA ASP A 64 21.11 17.73 -13.05
C ASP A 64 20.70 17.38 -14.49
N ALA A 65 19.73 16.47 -14.66
CA ALA A 65 19.16 16.17 -15.97
C ALA A 65 18.50 17.43 -16.59
N PHE A 66 17.74 18.18 -15.79
CA PHE A 66 17.08 19.40 -16.24
C PHE A 66 18.08 20.53 -16.52
N ARG A 67 19.12 20.67 -15.70
CA ARG A 67 20.21 21.64 -15.93
C ARG A 67 20.95 21.34 -17.24
N LEU A 68 21.25 20.07 -17.51
CA LEU A 68 21.85 19.65 -18.79
C LEU A 68 20.93 19.92 -19.98
N PHE A 69 19.62 19.74 -19.83
CA PHE A 69 18.66 20.07 -20.88
C PHE A 69 18.69 21.56 -21.23
N LEU A 70 18.74 22.44 -20.23
CA LEU A 70 18.85 23.88 -20.46
C LEU A 70 20.18 24.24 -21.15
N LEU A 71 21.29 23.67 -20.67
CA LEU A 71 22.60 23.87 -21.28
C LEU A 71 22.63 23.39 -22.75
N MET A 72 22.04 22.23 -23.03
CA MET A 72 21.92 21.73 -24.40
C MET A 72 21.21 22.74 -25.30
N ARG A 73 20.14 23.37 -24.81
CA ARG A 73 19.36 24.34 -25.59
C ARG A 73 20.09 25.66 -25.82
N ASP A 74 20.97 26.06 -24.90
CA ASP A 74 21.82 27.23 -25.07
C ASP A 74 22.97 26.96 -26.06
N GLU A 75 23.50 25.73 -26.08
CA GLU A 75 24.60 25.33 -26.96
C GLU A 75 24.15 24.81 -28.34
N GLN A 76 22.91 24.27 -28.46
CA GLN A 76 22.37 23.63 -29.66
C GLN A 76 20.87 23.89 -29.82
N ASP A 77 20.46 24.35 -31.01
CA ASP A 77 19.05 24.63 -31.32
C ASP A 77 18.25 23.38 -31.76
N ASP A 78 18.93 22.25 -32.01
CA ASP A 78 18.35 21.01 -32.56
C ASP A 78 17.80 20.05 -31.48
N ALA A 79 17.05 20.59 -30.52
CA ALA A 79 16.36 19.77 -29.51
C ALA A 79 15.15 19.07 -30.14
N ASN A 80 15.18 17.72 -30.16
CA ASN A 80 14.12 16.92 -30.77
C ASN A 80 13.10 16.40 -29.74
N ALA A 81 12.05 15.72 -30.21
CA ALA A 81 10.99 15.18 -29.35
C ALA A 81 11.51 14.28 -28.21
N ARG A 82 12.61 13.53 -28.41
CA ARG A 82 13.20 12.71 -27.34
C ARG A 82 13.87 13.53 -26.26
N THR A 83 14.50 14.65 -26.62
CA THR A 83 15.11 15.59 -25.69
C THR A 83 14.05 16.19 -24.78
N PHE A 84 12.95 16.67 -25.37
CA PHE A 84 11.79 17.22 -24.63
C PHE A 84 11.12 16.16 -23.75
N ALA A 85 10.90 14.94 -24.25
CA ALA A 85 10.35 13.85 -23.45
C ALA A 85 11.23 13.52 -22.24
N SER A 86 12.55 13.57 -22.38
CA SER A 86 13.49 13.34 -21.27
C SER A 86 13.41 14.46 -20.22
N ALA A 87 13.32 15.72 -20.64
CA ALA A 87 13.14 16.86 -19.75
C ALA A 87 11.78 16.85 -19.02
N LEU A 88 10.72 16.40 -19.70
CA LEU A 88 9.40 16.18 -19.09
C LEU A 88 9.44 15.05 -18.06
N ARG A 89 10.12 13.94 -18.35
CA ARG A 89 10.35 12.86 -17.38
C ARG A 89 11.15 13.35 -16.16
N ALA A 90 12.16 14.19 -16.35
CA ALA A 90 12.89 14.81 -15.24
C ALA A 90 11.96 15.69 -14.38
N SER A 91 11.15 16.53 -15.02
CA SER A 91 10.16 17.38 -14.34
C SER A 91 9.13 16.54 -13.56
N ALA A 92 8.66 15.45 -14.17
CA ALA A 92 7.75 14.50 -13.53
C ALA A 92 8.39 13.83 -12.30
N GLY A 93 9.68 13.52 -12.37
CA GLY A 93 10.47 12.97 -11.25
C GLY A 93 10.66 13.95 -10.10
N LEU A 94 10.73 15.26 -10.39
CA LEU A 94 10.76 16.31 -9.36
C LEU A 94 9.40 16.50 -8.68
N GLY A 95 8.30 16.09 -9.32
CA GLY A 95 6.93 16.27 -8.81
C GLY A 95 6.46 17.73 -8.78
N VAL A 96 7.18 18.64 -9.46
CA VAL A 96 6.86 20.07 -9.51
C VAL A 96 6.48 20.47 -10.94
N ALA A 97 5.24 20.93 -11.11
CA ALA A 97 4.70 21.28 -12.44
C ALA A 97 5.39 22.49 -13.10
N PHE A 98 6.07 23.34 -12.33
CA PHE A 98 6.68 24.58 -12.82
C PHE A 98 7.63 24.35 -14.01
N TYR A 99 8.57 23.42 -13.87
CA TYR A 99 9.53 23.07 -14.92
C TYR A 99 8.83 22.44 -16.14
N GLY A 100 7.90 21.52 -15.87
CA GLY A 100 7.13 20.85 -16.92
C GLY A 100 6.29 21.81 -17.76
N ARG A 101 5.68 22.84 -17.15
CA ARG A 101 4.92 23.88 -17.87
C ARG A 101 5.81 24.71 -18.79
N GLN A 102 7.05 25.01 -18.40
CA GLN A 102 8.00 25.71 -19.27
C GLN A 102 8.39 24.87 -20.48
N VAL A 103 8.68 23.58 -20.26
CA VAL A 103 8.98 22.62 -21.34
C VAL A 103 7.78 22.45 -22.26
N HIS A 104 6.56 22.36 -21.72
CA HIS A 104 5.32 22.30 -22.50
C HIS A 104 5.14 23.53 -23.39
N THR A 105 5.27 24.75 -22.84
CA THR A 105 5.18 25.99 -23.63
C THR A 105 6.21 26.02 -24.76
N CYS A 106 7.43 25.53 -24.52
CA CYS A 106 8.45 25.42 -25.55
C CYS A 106 8.06 24.39 -26.62
N ALA A 107 7.54 23.22 -26.23
CA ALA A 107 7.07 22.20 -27.17
C ALA A 107 5.93 22.72 -28.07
N VAL A 108 5.01 23.52 -27.53
CA VAL A 108 3.94 24.19 -28.30
C VAL A 108 4.54 25.18 -29.30
N LYS A 109 5.48 26.04 -28.88
CA LYS A 109 6.14 27.01 -29.77
C LYS A 109 6.93 26.36 -30.91
N MET A 110 7.46 25.16 -30.67
CA MET A 110 8.20 24.37 -31.66
C MET A 110 7.30 23.45 -32.50
N ALA A 111 5.98 23.55 -32.36
CA ALA A 111 4.98 22.68 -33.02
C ALA A 111 5.16 21.18 -32.73
N LEU A 112 5.82 20.83 -31.62
CA LEU A 112 6.03 19.45 -31.16
C LEU A 112 4.87 18.92 -30.32
N SER A 113 3.87 19.74 -29.98
CA SER A 113 2.73 19.34 -29.14
C SER A 113 1.80 18.31 -29.79
N THR A 114 1.87 18.17 -31.12
CA THR A 114 1.13 17.14 -31.88
C THR A 114 1.86 15.79 -31.95
N ASP A 115 3.12 15.74 -31.51
CA ASP A 115 3.88 14.49 -31.43
C ASP A 115 3.35 13.62 -30.29
N ILE A 116 2.90 12.41 -30.64
CA ILE A 116 2.27 11.45 -29.72
C ILE A 116 3.17 11.12 -28.51
N PHE A 117 4.50 11.06 -28.70
CA PHE A 117 5.44 10.79 -27.60
C PHE A 117 5.53 11.98 -26.65
N ILE A 118 5.50 13.20 -27.18
CA ILE A 118 5.45 14.43 -26.37
C ILE A 118 4.14 14.53 -25.62
N SER A 119 3.00 14.34 -26.28
CA SER A 119 1.69 14.40 -25.61
C SER A 119 1.58 13.34 -24.50
N SER A 120 2.08 12.11 -24.73
CA SER A 120 2.12 11.06 -23.70
C SER A 120 3.03 11.44 -22.52
N ALA A 121 4.20 12.02 -22.78
CA ALA A 121 5.13 12.48 -21.73
C ALA A 121 4.57 13.67 -20.94
N LEU A 122 3.81 14.56 -21.59
CA LEU A 122 3.12 15.68 -20.95
C LEU A 122 2.01 15.19 -20.02
N ILE A 123 1.21 14.22 -20.46
CA ILE A 123 0.17 13.61 -19.62
C ILE A 123 0.82 12.96 -18.39
N ASP A 124 1.86 12.13 -18.56
CA ASP A 124 2.58 11.48 -17.44
C ASP A 124 3.16 12.53 -16.47
N MET A 125 3.76 13.60 -17.00
CA MET A 125 4.31 14.69 -16.19
C MET A 125 3.24 15.41 -15.39
N TYR A 126 2.15 15.87 -16.02
CA TYR A 126 1.08 16.56 -15.33
C TYR A 126 0.39 15.65 -14.31
N CYS A 127 0.17 14.38 -14.64
CA CYS A 127 -0.33 13.38 -13.69
C CYS A 127 0.61 13.26 -12.50
N LYS A 128 1.92 13.05 -12.67
CA LYS A 128 2.86 12.91 -11.53
C LYS A 128 2.99 14.17 -10.68
N CYS A 129 2.78 15.35 -11.26
CA CYS A 129 2.78 16.63 -10.56
C CYS A 129 1.43 16.99 -9.89
N GLY A 130 0.40 16.12 -9.97
CA GLY A 130 -0.92 16.37 -9.39
C GLY A 130 -1.82 17.33 -10.19
N CYS A 131 -1.39 17.75 -11.38
CA CYS A 131 -2.11 18.65 -12.27
C CYS A 131 -3.06 17.86 -13.21
N ILE A 132 -4.03 17.16 -12.62
CA ILE A 132 -4.86 16.19 -13.37
C ILE A 132 -5.73 16.85 -14.45
N ARG A 133 -6.15 18.11 -14.25
CA ARG A 133 -6.95 18.87 -15.21
C ARG A 133 -6.15 19.21 -16.47
N GLU A 134 -4.90 19.64 -16.29
CA GLU A 134 -3.98 19.91 -17.39
C GLU A 134 -3.63 18.62 -18.14
N ALA A 135 -3.45 17.51 -17.42
CA ALA A 135 -3.26 16.20 -18.05
C ALA A 135 -4.46 15.81 -18.94
N ARG A 136 -5.70 16.04 -18.46
CA ARG A 136 -6.92 15.79 -19.24
C ARG A 136 -7.01 16.71 -20.46
N SER A 137 -6.69 18.00 -20.32
CA SER A 137 -6.66 18.95 -21.44
C SER A 137 -5.73 18.49 -22.55
N VAL A 138 -4.49 18.11 -22.20
CA VAL A 138 -3.52 17.60 -23.18
C VAL A 138 -4.03 16.32 -23.84
N PHE A 139 -4.66 15.42 -23.07
CA PHE A 139 -5.22 14.18 -23.60
C PHE A 139 -6.38 14.41 -24.58
N ASP A 140 -7.27 15.35 -24.27
CA ASP A 140 -8.44 15.66 -25.11
C ASP A 140 -8.02 16.27 -26.46
N GLU A 141 -6.96 17.07 -26.48
CA GLU A 141 -6.37 17.68 -27.69
C GLU A 141 -5.72 16.66 -28.66
N ILE A 142 -5.41 15.44 -28.20
CA ILE A 142 -4.84 14.39 -29.07
C ILE A 142 -5.93 13.88 -30.02
N SER A 143 -5.68 14.01 -31.33
CA SER A 143 -6.55 13.54 -32.40
C SER A 143 -6.67 12.02 -32.45
N GLU A 144 -5.53 11.31 -32.46
CA GLU A 144 -5.47 9.85 -32.45
C GLU A 144 -4.87 9.35 -31.12
N LYS A 145 -5.74 8.99 -30.19
CA LYS A 145 -5.35 8.53 -28.85
C LYS A 145 -4.79 7.11 -28.92
N THR A 146 -3.52 6.95 -28.60
CA THR A 146 -2.87 5.63 -28.52
C THR A 146 -3.21 4.89 -27.23
N ILE A 147 -3.00 3.58 -27.21
CA ILE A 147 -3.09 2.76 -25.99
C ILE A 147 -2.20 3.30 -24.86
N VAL A 148 -1.02 3.83 -25.17
CA VAL A 148 -0.12 4.43 -24.18
C VAL A 148 -0.73 5.69 -23.60
N GLY A 149 -1.33 6.55 -24.42
CA GLY A 149 -2.06 7.73 -23.96
C GLY A 149 -3.22 7.38 -23.02
N TRP A 150 -4.06 6.42 -23.42
CA TRP A 150 -5.16 5.90 -22.60
C TRP A 150 -4.67 5.32 -21.26
N ASN A 151 -3.69 4.42 -21.29
CA ASN A 151 -3.13 3.81 -20.09
C ASN A 151 -2.52 4.88 -19.15
N THR A 152 -1.88 5.92 -19.70
CA THR A 152 -1.27 6.99 -18.92
C THR A 152 -2.32 7.85 -18.21
N ILE A 153 -3.37 8.30 -18.93
CA ILE A 153 -4.40 9.15 -18.32
C ILE A 153 -5.22 8.37 -17.28
N ILE A 154 -5.61 7.11 -17.58
CA ILE A 154 -6.36 6.26 -16.65
C ILE A 154 -5.54 5.98 -15.38
N ALA A 155 -4.26 5.63 -15.53
CA ALA A 155 -3.37 5.40 -14.39
C ALA A 155 -3.14 6.68 -13.56
N GLY A 156 -3.09 7.84 -14.22
CA GLY A 156 -2.97 9.15 -13.59
C GLY A 156 -4.19 9.54 -12.74
N TYR A 157 -5.40 9.37 -13.27
CA TYR A 157 -6.64 9.55 -12.52
C TYR A 157 -6.70 8.61 -11.31
N ALA A 158 -6.39 7.33 -11.54
CA ALA A 158 -6.34 6.35 -10.46
C ALA A 158 -5.32 6.77 -9.38
N LEU A 159 -4.13 7.25 -9.74
CA LEU A 159 -3.08 7.64 -8.79
C LEU A 159 -3.56 8.69 -7.78
N HIS A 160 -4.40 9.64 -8.21
CA HIS A 160 -4.91 10.74 -7.39
C HIS A 160 -6.26 10.47 -6.72
N GLY A 161 -6.74 9.23 -6.76
CA GLY A 161 -7.95 8.82 -6.05
C GLY A 161 -9.25 8.98 -6.84
N TYR A 162 -9.22 9.54 -8.04
CA TYR A 162 -10.34 9.66 -8.98
C TYR A 162 -10.66 8.31 -9.65
N SER A 163 -11.00 7.32 -8.84
CA SER A 163 -11.11 5.92 -9.27
C SER A 163 -12.38 5.66 -10.10
N GLU A 164 -13.46 6.41 -9.86
CA GLU A 164 -14.69 6.34 -10.65
C GLU A 164 -14.47 6.95 -12.03
N GLU A 165 -13.87 8.14 -12.09
CA GLU A 165 -13.56 8.81 -13.36
C GLU A 165 -12.49 8.05 -14.16
N ALA A 166 -11.57 7.35 -13.50
CA ALA A 166 -10.64 6.44 -14.16
C ALA A 166 -11.38 5.24 -14.79
N LEU A 167 -12.46 4.77 -14.18
CA LEU A 167 -13.30 3.69 -14.71
C LEU A 167 -14.12 4.18 -15.91
N ASP A 168 -14.64 5.42 -15.86
CA ASP A 168 -15.34 6.04 -16.99
C ASP A 168 -14.40 6.22 -18.20
N LEU A 169 -13.18 6.70 -17.98
CA LEU A 169 -12.13 6.78 -19.01
C LEU A 169 -11.80 5.41 -19.62
N TYR A 170 -11.84 4.34 -18.82
CA TYR A 170 -11.65 2.98 -19.32
C TYR A 170 -12.80 2.53 -20.23
N TYR A 171 -14.04 2.88 -19.90
CA TYR A 171 -15.18 2.60 -20.78
C TYR A 171 -15.12 3.43 -22.07
N GLU A 172 -14.73 4.71 -21.98
CA GLU A 172 -14.47 5.56 -23.15
C GLU A 172 -13.39 4.94 -24.07
N MET A 173 -12.31 4.40 -23.49
CA MET A 173 -11.30 3.63 -24.22
C MET A 173 -11.89 2.40 -24.92
N CYS A 174 -12.74 1.64 -24.22
CA CYS A 174 -13.39 0.45 -24.79
C CYS A 174 -14.28 0.80 -25.99
N ASP A 175 -15.07 1.87 -25.86
CA ASP A 175 -15.99 2.35 -26.90
C ASP A 175 -15.24 2.93 -28.11
N SER A 176 -14.03 3.46 -27.91
CA SER A 176 -13.15 3.91 -29.00
C SER A 176 -12.58 2.75 -29.85
N GLY A 177 -12.74 1.50 -29.43
CA GLY A 177 -12.28 0.32 -30.15
C GLY A 177 -10.77 0.08 -30.08
N VAL A 178 -10.02 0.84 -29.27
CA VAL A 178 -8.58 0.63 -29.07
C VAL A 178 -8.35 -0.73 -28.40
N LYS A 179 -7.54 -1.57 -29.05
CA LYS A 179 -7.20 -2.90 -28.53
C LYS A 179 -6.39 -2.78 -27.24
N MET A 180 -6.92 -3.32 -26.15
CA MET A 180 -6.28 -3.32 -24.83
C MET A 180 -5.04 -4.23 -24.76
N ASP A 181 -4.13 -3.90 -23.86
CA ASP A 181 -2.94 -4.69 -23.54
C ASP A 181 -2.92 -5.13 -22.06
N HIS A 182 -1.91 -5.91 -21.70
CA HIS A 182 -1.67 -6.35 -20.32
C HIS A 182 -1.54 -5.20 -19.30
N PHE A 183 -1.03 -4.03 -19.71
CA PHE A 183 -0.97 -2.85 -18.84
C PHE A 183 -2.35 -2.28 -18.57
N THR A 184 -3.23 -2.21 -19.58
CA THR A 184 -4.62 -1.79 -19.40
C THR A 184 -5.31 -2.65 -18.35
N TYR A 185 -5.17 -3.98 -18.45
CA TYR A 185 -5.74 -4.91 -17.47
C TYR A 185 -5.15 -4.73 -16.07
N SER A 186 -3.84 -4.54 -15.95
CA SER A 186 -3.21 -4.26 -14.66
C SER A 186 -3.74 -2.95 -14.03
N ILE A 187 -4.01 -1.91 -14.82
CA ILE A 187 -4.52 -0.63 -14.34
C ILE A 187 -5.95 -0.79 -13.84
N ILE A 188 -6.84 -1.41 -14.62
CA ILE A 188 -8.25 -1.61 -14.24
C ILE A 188 -8.38 -2.49 -12.98
N ILE A 189 -7.59 -3.57 -12.86
CA ILE A 189 -7.58 -4.39 -11.63
C ILE A 189 -7.22 -3.56 -10.41
N ARG A 190 -6.23 -2.66 -10.56
CA ARG A 190 -5.80 -1.76 -9.48
C ARG A 190 -6.86 -0.71 -9.13
N ILE A 191 -7.62 -0.22 -10.12
CA ILE A 191 -8.79 0.65 -9.92
C ILE A 191 -9.88 -0.11 -9.17
N CYS A 192 -10.24 -1.32 -9.60
CA CYS A 192 -11.23 -2.15 -8.92
C CYS A 192 -10.84 -2.50 -7.48
N SER A 193 -9.55 -2.65 -7.20
CA SER A 193 -9.05 -2.82 -5.82
C SER A 193 -9.34 -1.60 -4.93
N ARG A 194 -9.36 -0.38 -5.48
CA ARG A 194 -9.62 0.86 -4.74
C ARG A 194 -11.09 1.18 -4.62
N LEU A 195 -11.86 0.95 -5.68
CA LEU A 195 -13.32 1.10 -5.69
C LEU A 195 -14.02 0.06 -4.82
N ALA A 196 -13.27 -0.91 -4.26
CA ALA A 196 -13.85 -2.07 -3.61
C ALA A 196 -14.98 -2.66 -4.48
N SER A 197 -14.70 -2.94 -5.76
CA SER A 197 -15.65 -3.62 -6.65
C SER A 197 -15.14 -4.99 -7.17
N LEU A 198 -15.67 -6.07 -6.59
CA LEU A 198 -15.28 -7.44 -6.95
C LEU A 198 -15.77 -7.86 -8.33
N GLU A 199 -16.95 -7.39 -8.72
CA GLU A 199 -17.56 -7.76 -9.99
C GLU A 199 -16.80 -7.16 -11.18
N HIS A 200 -16.44 -5.87 -11.11
CA HIS A 200 -15.59 -5.24 -12.13
C HIS A 200 -14.22 -5.92 -12.23
N ALA A 201 -13.63 -6.31 -11.09
CA ALA A 201 -12.37 -7.04 -11.09
C ALA A 201 -12.48 -8.44 -11.73
N LYS A 202 -13.58 -9.17 -11.47
CA LYS A 202 -13.84 -10.46 -12.15
C LYS A 202 -14.03 -10.29 -13.64
N GLN A 203 -14.74 -9.24 -14.07
CA GLN A 203 -14.90 -8.91 -15.49
C GLN A 203 -13.55 -8.58 -16.14
N ALA A 204 -12.72 -7.77 -15.47
CA ALA A 204 -11.36 -7.47 -15.91
C ALA A 204 -10.48 -8.73 -15.98
N HIS A 205 -10.54 -9.62 -14.99
CA HIS A 205 -9.84 -10.91 -14.99
C HIS A 205 -10.30 -11.80 -16.16
N ALA A 206 -11.61 -11.93 -16.39
CA ALA A 206 -12.14 -12.68 -17.53
C ALA A 206 -11.70 -12.07 -18.87
N GLY A 207 -11.70 -10.75 -18.98
CA GLY A 207 -11.21 -10.01 -20.16
C GLY A 207 -9.72 -10.25 -20.42
N LEU A 208 -8.89 -10.20 -19.38
CA LEU A 208 -7.45 -10.48 -19.42
C LEU A 208 -7.19 -11.88 -19.99
N VAL A 209 -7.91 -12.90 -19.51
CA VAL A 209 -7.77 -14.29 -20.00
C VAL A 209 -8.24 -14.39 -21.45
N ARG A 210 -9.42 -13.82 -21.78
CA ARG A 210 -10.01 -13.87 -23.12
C ARG A 210 -9.13 -13.21 -24.19
N ASN A 211 -8.39 -12.16 -23.81
CA ASN A 211 -7.49 -11.44 -24.73
C ASN A 211 -6.06 -12.01 -24.77
N GLY A 212 -5.83 -13.20 -24.19
CA GLY A 212 -4.55 -13.91 -24.29
C GLY A 212 -3.49 -13.46 -23.28
N PHE A 213 -3.84 -12.63 -22.30
CA PHE A 213 -2.93 -12.15 -21.25
C PHE A 213 -2.99 -12.98 -19.96
N GLY A 214 -3.68 -14.13 -19.98
CA GLY A 214 -3.84 -15.03 -18.82
C GLY A 214 -2.53 -15.49 -18.16
N LEU A 215 -1.41 -15.40 -18.88
CA LEU A 215 -0.08 -15.79 -18.41
C LEU A 215 0.85 -14.60 -18.15
N ASP A 216 0.36 -13.37 -18.31
CA ASP A 216 1.17 -12.16 -18.14
C ASP A 216 1.54 -11.94 -16.66
N ILE A 217 2.82 -11.68 -16.40
CA ILE A 217 3.34 -11.58 -15.03
C ILE A 217 2.84 -10.33 -14.30
N VAL A 218 2.71 -9.20 -15.01
CA VAL A 218 2.32 -7.92 -14.40
C VAL A 218 0.84 -7.98 -14.03
N ALA A 219 0.02 -8.42 -14.96
CA ALA A 219 -1.42 -8.50 -14.79
C ALA A 219 -1.81 -9.57 -13.73
N ASN A 220 -1.16 -10.74 -13.73
CA ASN A 220 -1.38 -11.74 -12.68
C ASN A 220 -0.87 -11.29 -11.31
N THR A 221 0.23 -10.54 -11.22
CA THR A 221 0.69 -9.95 -9.95
C THR A 221 -0.37 -8.98 -9.38
N ALA A 222 -0.99 -8.16 -10.24
CA ALA A 222 -2.08 -7.28 -9.83
C ALA A 222 -3.32 -8.07 -9.37
N LEU A 223 -3.65 -9.19 -10.02
CA LEU A 223 -4.73 -10.09 -9.58
C LEU A 223 -4.46 -10.72 -8.21
N VAL A 224 -3.22 -11.17 -7.95
CA VAL A 224 -2.84 -11.72 -6.64
C VAL A 224 -3.05 -10.68 -5.54
N ASP A 225 -2.51 -9.46 -5.72
CA ASP A 225 -2.69 -8.35 -4.78
C ASP A 225 -4.18 -7.99 -4.58
N PHE A 226 -4.94 -7.94 -5.68
CA PHE A 226 -6.38 -7.68 -5.65
C PHE A 226 -7.13 -8.72 -4.81
N TYR A 227 -6.94 -10.01 -5.09
CA TYR A 227 -7.67 -11.08 -4.40
C TYR A 227 -7.30 -11.15 -2.92
N CYS A 228 -6.03 -10.91 -2.57
CA CYS A 228 -5.62 -10.74 -1.17
C CYS A 228 -6.42 -9.60 -0.51
N LYS A 229 -6.37 -8.39 -1.08
CA LYS A 229 -7.08 -7.20 -0.54
C LYS A 229 -8.60 -7.32 -0.48
N TRP A 230 -9.17 -8.33 -1.13
CA TRP A 230 -10.60 -8.61 -1.15
C TRP A 230 -11.05 -9.73 -0.22
N GLY A 231 -10.17 -10.28 0.62
CA GLY A 231 -10.54 -11.38 1.50
C GLY A 231 -10.53 -12.75 0.80
N ARG A 232 -10.02 -12.83 -0.44
CA ARG A 232 -10.09 -14.02 -1.32
C ARG A 232 -8.73 -14.70 -1.44
N MET A 233 -8.16 -15.05 -0.29
CA MET A 233 -6.79 -15.59 -0.20
C MET A 233 -6.58 -16.85 -1.05
N GLU A 234 -7.58 -17.73 -1.10
CA GLU A 234 -7.50 -18.96 -1.91
C GLU A 234 -7.51 -18.67 -3.42
N ASP A 235 -8.25 -17.65 -3.87
CA ASP A 235 -8.23 -17.23 -5.27
C ASP A 235 -6.89 -16.58 -5.62
N ALA A 236 -6.34 -15.76 -4.71
CA ALA A 236 -5.00 -15.19 -4.87
C ALA A 236 -3.94 -16.29 -5.00
N ARG A 237 -4.02 -17.32 -4.16
CA ARG A 237 -3.11 -18.47 -4.22
C ARG A 237 -3.27 -19.25 -5.52
N ASN A 238 -4.49 -19.49 -5.97
CA ASN A 238 -4.78 -20.18 -7.23
C ASN A 238 -4.22 -19.43 -8.45
N VAL A 239 -4.36 -18.10 -8.49
CA VAL A 239 -3.75 -17.28 -9.54
C VAL A 239 -2.23 -17.42 -9.49
N PHE A 240 -1.63 -17.24 -8.30
CA PHE A 240 -0.20 -17.31 -8.11
C PHE A 240 0.40 -18.65 -8.54
N ASP A 241 -0.19 -19.78 -8.11
CA ASP A 241 0.32 -21.11 -8.45
C ASP A 241 0.28 -21.37 -9.96
N LYS A 242 -0.74 -20.86 -10.67
CA LYS A 242 -0.88 -20.97 -12.13
C LYS A 242 0.06 -20.04 -12.93
N MET A 243 0.75 -19.09 -12.29
CA MET A 243 1.70 -18.21 -12.99
C MET A 243 2.91 -19.01 -13.51
N PRO A 244 3.22 -18.97 -14.82
CA PRO A 244 4.35 -19.72 -15.38
C PRO A 244 5.70 -19.11 -15.00
N LYS A 245 5.74 -17.79 -14.80
CA LYS A 245 6.90 -17.05 -14.29
C LYS A 245 6.45 -16.20 -13.12
N LYS A 246 7.25 -16.22 -12.05
CA LYS A 246 7.03 -15.44 -10.83
C LYS A 246 8.22 -14.51 -10.65
N ASN A 247 7.97 -13.30 -10.17
CA ASN A 247 9.00 -12.33 -9.81
C ASN A 247 8.90 -11.98 -8.33
N VAL A 248 9.88 -11.25 -7.80
CA VAL A 248 9.93 -10.84 -6.39
C VAL A 248 8.63 -10.11 -5.98
N ILE A 249 8.02 -9.35 -6.88
CA ILE A 249 6.79 -8.59 -6.61
C ILE A 249 5.61 -9.54 -6.38
N SER A 250 5.42 -10.55 -7.23
CA SER A 250 4.37 -11.57 -7.06
C SER A 250 4.50 -12.37 -5.77
N TRP A 251 5.73 -12.73 -5.38
CA TRP A 251 6.00 -13.40 -4.11
C TRP A 251 5.66 -12.49 -2.92
N ASN A 252 6.14 -11.23 -2.96
CA ASN A 252 5.88 -10.26 -1.90
C ASN A 252 4.39 -9.98 -1.74
N ALA A 253 3.63 -9.89 -2.84
CA ALA A 253 2.17 -9.69 -2.80
C ALA A 253 1.45 -10.85 -2.09
N LEU A 254 1.87 -12.09 -2.34
CA LEU A 254 1.28 -13.26 -1.69
C LEU A 254 1.69 -13.38 -0.21
N ILE A 255 2.96 -13.16 0.12
CA ILE A 255 3.47 -13.19 1.50
C ILE A 255 2.77 -12.12 2.34
N ALA A 256 2.67 -10.88 1.84
CA ALA A 256 1.94 -9.81 2.49
C ALA A 256 0.44 -10.14 2.60
N GLY A 257 -0.14 -10.77 1.58
CA GLY A 257 -1.49 -11.31 1.61
C GLY A 257 -1.71 -12.25 2.80
N TYR A 258 -0.89 -13.29 2.95
CA TYR A 258 -0.98 -14.19 4.10
C TYR A 258 -0.84 -13.46 5.45
N ALA A 259 0.09 -12.49 5.54
CA ALA A 259 0.27 -11.65 6.72
C ALA A 259 -1.03 -10.92 7.11
N HIS A 260 -1.65 -10.23 6.15
CA HIS A 260 -2.90 -9.48 6.34
C HIS A 260 -4.12 -10.37 6.58
N HIS A 261 -4.00 -11.70 6.53
CA HIS A 261 -5.08 -12.63 6.81
C HIS A 261 -4.86 -13.43 8.10
N GLY A 262 -3.83 -13.06 8.88
CA GLY A 262 -3.46 -13.76 10.12
C GLY A 262 -2.77 -15.10 9.89
N ARG A 263 -2.36 -15.40 8.66
CA ARG A 263 -1.80 -16.70 8.24
C ARG A 263 -0.27 -16.64 8.19
N GLY A 264 0.36 -16.28 9.31
CA GLY A 264 1.79 -15.99 9.34
C GLY A 264 2.68 -17.18 9.05
N SER A 265 2.27 -18.39 9.45
CA SER A 265 3.02 -19.61 9.16
C SER A 265 3.09 -19.85 7.64
N GLU A 266 1.97 -19.72 6.94
CA GLU A 266 1.98 -19.84 5.48
C GLU A 266 2.77 -18.73 4.79
N ALA A 267 2.81 -17.52 5.37
CA ALA A 267 3.66 -16.44 4.85
C ALA A 267 5.16 -16.80 4.94
N VAL A 268 5.59 -17.39 6.06
CA VAL A 268 6.96 -17.89 6.26
C VAL A 268 7.26 -19.04 5.31
N ASP A 269 6.34 -20.01 5.15
CA ASP A 269 6.49 -21.11 4.19
C ASP A 269 6.69 -20.61 2.76
N MET A 270 5.94 -19.57 2.37
CA MET A 270 6.09 -18.95 1.05
C MET A 270 7.39 -18.18 0.90
N PHE A 271 7.89 -17.53 1.96
CA PHE A 271 9.22 -16.94 1.96
C PHE A 271 10.31 -18.00 1.79
N GLU A 272 10.26 -19.10 2.53
CA GLU A 272 11.22 -20.19 2.39
C GLU A 272 11.15 -20.83 0.99
N LYS A 273 9.94 -21.00 0.44
CA LYS A 273 9.76 -21.49 -0.93
C LYS A 273 10.35 -20.53 -1.97
N MET A 274 10.16 -19.22 -1.79
CA MET A 274 10.77 -18.18 -2.64
C MET A 274 12.31 -18.34 -2.67
N LEU A 275 12.93 -18.54 -1.51
CA LEU A 275 14.38 -18.75 -1.42
C LEU A 275 14.82 -20.06 -2.10
N LYS A 276 14.08 -21.16 -1.90
CA LYS A 276 14.36 -22.46 -2.54
C LYS A 276 14.27 -22.38 -4.07
N GLU A 277 13.39 -21.55 -4.61
CA GLU A 277 13.28 -21.28 -6.06
C GLU A 277 14.36 -20.31 -6.58
N GLY A 278 15.33 -19.91 -5.75
CA GLY A 278 16.46 -19.07 -6.16
C GLY A 278 16.13 -17.59 -6.31
N MET A 279 14.97 -17.14 -5.82
CA MET A 279 14.58 -15.74 -5.88
C MET A 279 15.32 -14.93 -4.82
N ILE A 280 15.88 -13.80 -5.25
CA ILE A 280 16.64 -12.90 -4.36
C ILE A 280 15.65 -12.00 -3.60
N PRO A 281 15.54 -12.12 -2.26
CA PRO A 281 14.66 -11.26 -1.48
C PRO A 281 15.18 -9.83 -1.46
N ASN A 282 14.28 -8.86 -1.30
CA ASN A 282 14.62 -7.46 -1.14
C ASN A 282 14.02 -6.90 0.16
N HIS A 283 14.21 -5.60 0.42
CA HIS A 283 13.66 -4.93 1.60
C HIS A 283 12.13 -5.05 1.72
N VAL A 284 11.39 -5.13 0.61
CA VAL A 284 9.94 -5.33 0.64
C VAL A 284 9.58 -6.76 1.02
N THR A 285 10.37 -7.75 0.58
CA THR A 285 10.19 -9.16 0.96
C THR A 285 10.32 -9.33 2.47
N PHE A 286 11.39 -8.80 3.05
CA PHE A 286 11.63 -8.88 4.50
C PHE A 286 10.57 -8.14 5.30
N LEU A 287 10.14 -6.96 4.84
CA LEU A 287 9.03 -6.26 5.48
C LEU A 287 7.75 -7.10 5.51
N ALA A 288 7.41 -7.76 4.41
CA ALA A 288 6.19 -8.59 4.31
C ALA A 288 6.24 -9.78 5.27
N VAL A 289 7.35 -10.53 5.31
CA VAL A 289 7.46 -11.73 6.16
C VAL A 289 7.65 -11.37 7.65
N LEU A 290 8.35 -10.29 7.98
CA LEU A 290 8.44 -9.81 9.38
C LEU A 290 7.09 -9.29 9.88
N GLY A 291 6.32 -8.63 9.02
CA GLY A 291 4.94 -8.27 9.31
C GLY A 291 4.07 -9.49 9.61
N ALA A 292 4.22 -10.57 8.84
CA ALA A 292 3.54 -11.84 9.10
C ALA A 292 3.91 -12.45 10.47
N CYS A 293 5.19 -12.44 10.83
CA CYS A 293 5.64 -12.91 12.14
C CYS A 293 5.04 -12.06 13.27
N SER A 294 5.04 -10.72 13.11
CA SER A 294 4.42 -9.77 14.04
C SER A 294 2.92 -10.04 14.24
N TYR A 295 2.18 -10.31 13.17
CA TYR A 295 0.73 -10.54 13.26
C TYR A 295 0.32 -11.94 13.75
N SER A 296 1.27 -12.87 13.87
CA SER A 296 0.99 -14.26 14.23
C SER A 296 1.84 -14.76 15.40
N GLY A 297 2.55 -13.87 16.11
CA GLY A 297 3.34 -14.22 17.29
C GLY A 297 4.51 -15.15 17.02
N LEU A 298 5.08 -15.14 15.81
CA LEU A 298 6.19 -16.04 15.44
C LEU A 298 7.53 -15.41 15.86
N LEU A 299 7.78 -15.32 17.18
CA LEU A 299 8.93 -14.59 17.74
C LEU A 299 10.28 -15.13 17.24
N ASP A 300 10.50 -16.44 17.37
CA ASP A 300 11.77 -17.09 17.00
C ASP A 300 12.06 -16.93 15.51
N LYS A 301 11.04 -17.17 14.67
CA LYS A 301 11.13 -16.96 13.22
C LYS A 301 11.33 -15.50 12.85
N GLY A 302 10.71 -14.57 13.57
CA GLY A 302 10.92 -13.13 13.39
C GLY A 302 12.37 -12.73 13.58
N TRP A 303 13.02 -13.21 14.65
CA TRP A 303 14.45 -12.96 14.88
C TRP A 303 15.34 -13.64 13.85
N GLU A 304 15.11 -14.92 13.55
CA GLU A 304 15.85 -15.67 12.52
C GLU A 304 15.86 -14.90 11.19
N ILE A 305 14.67 -14.47 10.75
CA ILE A 305 14.49 -13.72 9.51
C ILE A 305 15.16 -12.34 9.58
N PHE A 306 14.99 -11.60 10.68
CA PHE A 306 15.57 -10.27 10.84
C PHE A 306 17.10 -10.29 10.79
N GLU A 307 17.74 -11.26 11.44
CA GLU A 307 19.19 -11.44 11.42
C GLU A 307 19.69 -11.92 10.04
N SER A 308 18.95 -12.82 9.38
CA SER A 308 19.30 -13.31 8.05
C SER A 308 19.43 -12.20 7.00
N MET A 309 18.72 -11.07 7.17
CA MET A 309 18.81 -9.91 6.29
C MET A 309 20.27 -9.46 6.11
N THR A 310 20.99 -9.32 7.21
CA THR A 310 22.39 -8.86 7.19
C THR A 310 23.33 -10.02 6.93
N ASN A 311 23.13 -11.13 7.65
CA ASN A 311 24.07 -12.26 7.65
C ASN A 311 24.10 -13.02 6.32
N ASN A 312 22.93 -13.24 5.72
CA ASN A 312 22.79 -14.12 4.55
C ASN A 312 22.53 -13.31 3.26
N HIS A 313 21.79 -12.20 3.36
CA HIS A 313 21.32 -11.45 2.19
C HIS A 313 22.02 -10.11 1.96
N LYS A 314 22.90 -9.67 2.88
CA LYS A 314 23.63 -8.39 2.80
C LYS A 314 22.71 -7.17 2.66
N ILE A 315 21.49 -7.26 3.19
CA ILE A 315 20.50 -6.18 3.21
C ILE A 315 20.50 -5.57 4.61
N LYS A 316 20.83 -4.27 4.70
CA LYS A 316 20.75 -3.54 5.97
C LYS A 316 19.29 -3.31 6.37
N PRO A 317 18.86 -3.67 7.60
CA PRO A 317 17.51 -3.40 8.07
C PRO A 317 17.23 -1.90 8.12
N ARG A 318 16.10 -1.51 7.51
CA ARG A 318 15.54 -0.14 7.54
C ARG A 318 14.54 0.05 8.68
N ALA A 319 14.17 1.29 8.96
CA ALA A 319 13.20 1.67 10.01
C ALA A 319 11.92 0.82 10.05
N MET A 320 11.34 0.47 8.90
CA MET A 320 10.13 -0.34 8.86
C MET A 320 10.34 -1.78 9.37
N HIS A 321 11.51 -2.38 9.16
CA HIS A 321 11.82 -3.71 9.69
C HIS A 321 11.96 -3.67 11.22
N TYR A 322 12.61 -2.64 11.74
CA TYR A 322 12.68 -2.40 13.18
C TYR A 322 11.29 -2.18 13.78
N ALA A 323 10.41 -1.43 13.11
CA ALA A 323 9.04 -1.23 13.57
C ALA A 323 8.25 -2.56 13.66
N CYS A 324 8.39 -3.46 12.69
CA CYS A 324 7.78 -4.79 12.76
C CYS A 324 8.32 -5.62 13.94
N MET A 325 9.63 -5.57 14.21
CA MET A 325 10.23 -6.29 15.35
C MET A 325 9.80 -5.69 16.70
N VAL A 326 9.71 -4.36 16.80
CA VAL A 326 9.18 -3.67 18.00
C VAL A 326 7.72 -4.07 18.23
N GLU A 327 6.92 -4.16 17.17
CA GLU A 327 5.53 -4.61 17.26
C GLU A 327 5.45 -6.08 17.73
N LEU A 328 6.25 -6.97 17.15
CA LEU A 328 6.33 -8.38 17.53
C LEU A 328 6.70 -8.54 19.02
N LEU A 329 7.80 -7.94 19.46
CA LEU A 329 8.24 -7.97 20.87
C LEU A 329 7.19 -7.35 21.80
N GLY A 330 6.59 -6.24 21.38
CA GLY A 330 5.59 -5.55 22.13
C GLY A 330 4.31 -6.36 22.34
N ARG A 331 3.87 -7.12 21.33
CA ARG A 331 2.71 -8.02 21.44
C ARG A 331 2.98 -9.18 22.40
N GLU A 332 4.20 -9.73 22.40
CA GLU A 332 4.65 -10.75 23.36
C GLU A 332 4.87 -10.23 24.79
N GLY A 333 4.77 -8.91 25.01
CA GLY A 333 4.97 -8.30 26.33
C GLY A 333 6.44 -8.06 26.69
N LEU A 334 7.35 -8.29 25.76
CA LEU A 334 8.79 -8.02 25.88
C LEU A 334 9.08 -6.53 25.67
N LEU A 335 8.47 -5.67 26.49
CA LEU A 335 8.51 -4.22 26.33
C LEU A 335 9.91 -3.62 26.49
N ASP A 336 10.72 -4.18 27.39
CA ASP A 336 12.09 -3.72 27.61
C ASP A 336 12.98 -4.04 26.41
N ASP A 337 12.83 -5.21 25.81
CA ASP A 337 13.53 -5.60 24.58
C ASP A 337 13.08 -4.76 23.39
N ALA A 338 11.77 -4.50 23.28
CA ALA A 338 11.21 -3.61 22.27
C ALA A 338 11.81 -2.20 22.39
N PHE A 339 11.87 -1.66 23.61
CA PHE A 339 12.49 -0.35 23.88
C PHE A 339 14.00 -0.34 23.63
N ALA A 340 14.71 -1.41 24.02
CA ALA A 340 16.13 -1.57 23.75
C ALA A 340 16.42 -1.62 22.25
N LEU A 341 15.58 -2.28 21.47
CA LEU A 341 15.69 -2.35 20.01
C LEU A 341 15.51 -0.98 19.37
N ILE A 342 14.57 -0.16 19.86
CA ILE A 342 14.41 1.24 19.44
C ILE A 342 15.70 2.03 19.70
N ARG A 343 16.30 1.88 20.89
CA ARG A 343 17.53 2.60 21.26
C ARG A 343 18.77 2.15 20.47
N LYS A 344 18.83 0.89 20.08
CA LYS A 344 19.94 0.30 19.30
C LYS A 344 19.82 0.57 17.80
N ALA A 345 18.74 1.18 17.32
CA ALA A 345 18.55 1.45 15.91
C ALA A 345 19.67 2.38 15.37
N PRO A 346 20.27 2.09 14.19
CA PRO A 346 21.37 2.86 13.63
C PRO A 346 20.92 4.17 12.95
N PHE A 347 19.73 4.66 13.27
CA PHE A 347 19.09 5.85 12.72
C PHE A 347 18.14 6.44 13.76
N SER A 348 17.67 7.67 13.51
CA SER A 348 16.68 8.30 14.38
C SER A 348 15.38 7.49 14.41
N PRO A 349 14.91 7.02 15.58
CA PRO A 349 13.68 6.24 15.68
C PRO A 349 12.48 6.94 15.05
N THR A 350 11.68 6.19 14.28
CA THR A 350 10.54 6.74 13.55
C THR A 350 9.26 6.71 14.39
N ALA A 351 8.26 7.48 13.97
CA ALA A 351 6.94 7.50 14.62
C ALA A 351 6.30 6.09 14.66
N ASN A 352 6.44 5.28 13.60
CA ASN A 352 5.90 3.91 13.58
C ASN A 352 6.49 3.01 14.68
N MET A 353 7.78 3.17 15.01
CA MET A 353 8.43 2.40 16.08
C MET A 353 7.86 2.79 17.45
N TRP A 354 7.71 4.09 17.71
CA TRP A 354 7.10 4.58 18.97
C TRP A 354 5.61 4.25 19.07
N ALA A 355 4.86 4.29 17.96
CA ALA A 355 3.45 3.92 17.90
C ALA A 355 3.24 2.42 18.20
N ALA A 356 4.12 1.56 17.69
CA ALA A 356 4.14 0.14 18.02
C ALA A 356 4.37 -0.08 19.52
N LEU A 357 5.38 0.59 20.10
CA LEU A 357 5.66 0.50 21.55
C LEU A 357 4.50 1.04 22.40
N LEU A 358 3.91 2.18 22.04
CA LEU A 358 2.77 2.77 22.75
C LEU A 358 1.57 1.82 22.73
N THR A 359 1.29 1.19 21.59
CA THR A 359 0.22 0.21 21.45
C THR A 359 0.47 -1.01 22.33
N ALA A 360 1.70 -1.51 22.38
CA ALA A 360 2.11 -2.62 23.25
C ALA A 360 1.97 -2.27 24.74
N CYS A 361 2.38 -1.06 25.12
CA CYS A 361 2.23 -0.55 26.49
C CYS A 361 0.76 -0.48 26.94
N ARG A 362 -0.16 -0.18 26.03
CA ARG A 362 -1.60 -0.26 26.30
C ARG A 362 -2.06 -1.68 26.58
N VAL A 363 -1.66 -2.64 25.74
CA VAL A 363 -2.04 -4.05 25.89
C VAL A 363 -1.55 -4.59 27.24
N HIS A 364 -0.30 -4.28 27.59
CA HIS A 364 0.37 -4.79 28.79
C HIS A 364 0.30 -3.84 30.00
N LYS A 365 -0.50 -2.77 29.89
CA LYS A 365 -0.75 -1.76 30.95
C LYS A 365 0.53 -1.12 31.54
N ASN A 366 1.58 -0.96 30.73
CA ASN A 366 2.81 -0.32 31.15
C ASN A 366 2.69 1.21 31.01
N LEU A 367 2.40 1.88 32.13
CA LEU A 367 2.16 3.32 32.16
C LEU A 367 3.40 4.15 31.79
N GLU A 368 4.57 3.77 32.32
CA GLU A 368 5.79 4.58 32.22
C GLU A 368 6.35 4.59 30.80
N LEU A 369 6.49 3.41 30.18
CA LEU A 369 6.89 3.33 28.77
C LEU A 369 5.81 3.91 27.84
N GLY A 370 4.53 3.75 28.20
CA GLY A 370 3.42 4.35 27.45
C GLY A 370 3.49 5.87 27.40
N LYS A 371 3.74 6.54 28.54
CA LYS A 371 3.94 7.99 28.58
C LYS A 371 5.12 8.43 27.73
N LEU A 372 6.26 7.77 27.89
CA LEU A 372 7.47 8.07 27.12
C LEU A 372 7.22 7.97 25.61
N ALA A 373 6.60 6.88 25.15
CA ALA A 373 6.31 6.67 23.74
C ALA A 373 5.34 7.74 23.20
N ALA A 374 4.31 8.09 23.97
CA ALA A 374 3.36 9.15 23.59
C ALA A 374 4.01 10.53 23.51
N GLU A 375 4.88 10.89 24.44
CA GLU A 375 5.63 12.16 24.40
C GLU A 375 6.51 12.27 23.15
N LYS A 376 7.19 11.18 22.78
CA LYS A 376 7.97 11.13 21.53
C LYS A 376 7.08 11.30 20.31
N LEU A 377 5.92 10.65 20.29
CA LEU A 377 4.95 10.76 19.18
C LEU A 377 4.34 12.15 19.06
N TYR A 378 4.04 12.85 20.15
CA TYR A 378 3.52 14.22 20.09
C TYR A 378 4.51 15.21 19.50
N GLY A 379 5.82 14.96 19.67
CA GLY A 379 6.87 15.72 19.01
C GLY A 379 7.03 15.42 17.52
N MET A 380 6.54 14.27 17.03
CA MET A 380 6.70 13.81 15.65
C MET A 380 5.43 13.97 14.80
N GLU A 381 4.29 13.56 15.34
CA GLU A 381 2.99 13.43 14.66
C GLU A 381 1.88 14.05 15.52
N ALA A 382 1.98 15.35 15.76
CA ALA A 382 1.14 16.06 16.73
C ALA A 382 -0.35 16.16 16.34
N GLU A 383 -0.70 15.87 15.08
CA GLU A 383 -2.06 15.89 14.55
C GLU A 383 -2.74 14.51 14.55
N LYS A 384 -1.98 13.45 14.85
CA LYS A 384 -2.46 12.08 14.74
C LYS A 384 -3.27 11.67 15.97
N LEU A 385 -4.60 11.75 15.84
CA LEU A 385 -5.58 11.45 16.89
C LEU A 385 -5.33 10.11 17.59
N SER A 386 -5.01 9.05 16.85
CA SER A 386 -4.81 7.70 17.41
C SER A 386 -3.77 7.66 18.53
N ASN A 387 -2.71 8.48 18.46
CA ASN A 387 -1.65 8.49 19.47
C ASN A 387 -2.17 8.97 20.84
N TYR A 388 -3.06 9.97 20.82
CA TYR A 388 -3.70 10.49 22.02
C TYR A 388 -4.69 9.50 22.62
N ILE A 389 -5.47 8.82 21.78
CA ILE A 389 -6.48 7.87 22.24
C ILE A 389 -5.81 6.64 22.89
N VAL A 390 -4.71 6.14 22.33
CA VAL A 390 -3.97 5.03 22.96
C VAL A 390 -3.49 5.41 24.37
N LEU A 391 -2.93 6.61 24.55
CA LEU A 391 -2.52 7.08 25.88
C LEU A 391 -3.71 7.31 26.81
N LEU A 392 -4.80 7.88 26.31
CA LEU A 392 -6.03 8.07 27.06
C LEU A 392 -6.55 6.74 27.62
N ASN A 393 -6.54 5.69 26.81
CA ASN A 393 -6.93 4.34 27.22
C ASN A 393 -6.00 3.75 28.28
N ILE A 394 -4.68 4.00 28.19
CA ILE A 394 -3.73 3.63 29.25
C ILE A 394 -4.12 4.30 30.56
N TYR A 395 -4.39 5.61 30.54
CA TYR A 395 -4.80 6.33 31.75
C TYR A 395 -6.10 5.81 32.35
N TYR A 396 -7.14 5.57 31.53
CA TYR A 396 -8.39 5.01 32.04
C TYR A 396 -8.20 3.60 32.61
N SER A 397 -7.47 2.72 31.91
CA SER A 397 -7.21 1.35 32.37
C SER A 397 -6.39 1.27 33.68
N THR A 398 -5.65 2.33 34.00
CA THR A 398 -4.82 2.47 35.21
C THR A 398 -5.44 3.39 36.27
N GLY A 399 -6.67 3.86 36.06
CA GLY A 399 -7.41 4.72 37.00
C GLY A 399 -6.86 6.15 37.14
N ARG A 400 -6.17 6.66 36.13
CA ARG A 400 -5.53 8.00 36.11
C ARG A 400 -6.43 9.06 35.47
N SER A 401 -7.57 9.35 36.11
CA SER A 401 -8.60 10.24 35.55
C SER A 401 -8.15 11.69 35.35
N ALA A 402 -7.22 12.19 36.19
CA ALA A 402 -6.72 13.55 36.08
C ALA A 402 -5.84 13.75 34.85
N GLU A 403 -4.96 12.79 34.56
CA GLU A 403 -4.12 12.78 33.37
C GLU A 403 -4.93 12.55 32.08
N ALA A 404 -5.94 11.67 32.14
CA ALA A 404 -6.91 11.50 31.05
C ALA A 404 -7.61 12.82 30.68
N ALA A 405 -8.03 13.60 31.69
CA ALA A 405 -8.66 14.91 31.46
C ALA A 405 -7.72 15.90 30.73
N LYS A 406 -6.42 15.89 31.05
CA LYS A 406 -5.41 16.74 30.35
C LYS A 406 -5.24 16.35 28.88
N VAL A 407 -5.28 15.05 28.57
CA VAL A 407 -5.22 14.56 27.17
C VAL A 407 -6.47 15.02 26.41
N LEU A 408 -7.66 14.89 26.99
CA LEU A 408 -8.91 15.37 26.38
C LEU A 408 -8.91 16.88 26.15
N GLU A 409 -8.40 17.67 27.09
CA GLU A 409 -8.23 19.11 26.91
C GLU A 409 -7.30 19.43 25.72
N THR A 410 -6.20 18.68 25.60
CA THR A 410 -5.24 18.82 24.49
C THR A 410 -5.90 18.48 23.15
N LEU A 411 -6.69 17.40 23.07
CA LEU A 411 -7.45 17.03 21.88
C LEU A 411 -8.42 18.13 21.45
N ARG A 412 -9.17 18.70 22.41
CA ARG A 412 -10.11 19.81 22.15
C ARG A 412 -9.39 21.06 21.65
N LYS A 413 -8.27 21.44 22.28
CA LYS A 413 -7.45 22.59 21.84
C LYS A 413 -6.93 22.43 20.41
N ARG A 414 -6.67 21.19 19.97
CA ARG A 414 -6.19 20.87 18.62
C ARG A 414 -7.31 20.62 17.60
N GLY A 415 -8.57 20.67 18.00
CA GLY A 415 -9.71 20.42 17.12
C GLY A 415 -9.87 18.96 16.67
N LEU A 416 -9.15 18.02 17.30
CA LEU A 416 -9.23 16.59 16.95
C LEU A 416 -10.48 15.97 17.58
N ARG A 417 -11.29 15.25 16.78
CA ARG A 417 -12.56 14.65 17.21
C ARG A 417 -12.60 13.17 16.90
N LEU A 418 -13.12 12.39 17.83
CA LEU A 418 -13.40 10.97 17.62
C LEU A 418 -14.65 10.82 16.75
N LEU A 419 -14.56 10.00 15.70
CA LEU A 419 -15.71 9.60 14.91
C LEU A 419 -16.27 8.29 15.47
N PRO A 420 -17.59 8.05 15.36
CA PRO A 420 -18.18 6.80 15.81
C PRO A 420 -17.64 5.60 15.03
N ALA A 421 -17.44 4.48 15.74
CA ALA A 421 -17.10 3.21 15.12
C ALA A 421 -18.20 2.80 14.11
N CYS A 422 -17.79 2.25 12.98
CA CYS A 422 -18.68 2.00 11.86
C CYS A 422 -18.31 0.70 11.14
N SER A 423 -19.33 -0.11 10.85
CA SER A 423 -19.23 -1.35 10.10
C SER A 423 -20.12 -1.30 8.86
N TRP A 424 -19.65 -1.95 7.80
CA TRP A 424 -20.35 -2.08 6.52
C TRP A 424 -20.49 -3.55 6.14
N ILE A 425 -21.64 -3.90 5.56
CA ILE A 425 -21.90 -5.21 4.96
C ILE A 425 -22.59 -5.01 3.61
N GLU A 426 -22.13 -5.72 2.59
CA GLU A 426 -22.77 -5.69 1.27
C GLU A 426 -23.70 -6.89 1.10
N ILE A 427 -24.98 -6.64 0.89
CA ILE A 427 -25.99 -7.67 0.63
C ILE A 427 -26.67 -7.37 -0.70
N LYS A 428 -26.73 -8.37 -1.59
CA LYS A 428 -27.36 -8.22 -2.93
C LYS A 428 -26.85 -6.98 -3.70
N LYS A 429 -25.53 -6.70 -3.62
CA LYS A 429 -24.86 -5.55 -4.25
C LYS A 429 -25.28 -4.18 -3.69
N GLN A 430 -25.86 -4.13 -2.50
CA GLN A 430 -26.20 -2.90 -1.80
C GLN A 430 -25.39 -2.81 -0.51
N PRO A 431 -24.66 -1.70 -0.27
CA PRO A 431 -23.93 -1.51 0.96
C PRO A 431 -24.88 -1.06 2.08
N TYR A 432 -24.80 -1.72 3.23
CA TYR A 432 -25.51 -1.36 4.45
C TYR A 432 -24.50 -0.96 5.51
N ARG A 433 -24.76 0.16 6.18
CA ARG A 433 -23.90 0.73 7.21
C ARG A 433 -24.57 0.61 8.57
N PHE A 434 -23.78 0.26 9.57
CA PHE A 434 -24.20 0.18 10.96
C PHE A 434 -23.25 0.99 11.82
N LEU A 435 -23.83 1.76 12.74
CA LEU A 435 -23.12 2.44 13.82
C LEU A 435 -23.32 1.70 15.16
N PHE A 436 -22.65 2.17 16.20
CA PHE A 436 -22.91 1.73 17.56
C PHE A 436 -24.39 1.98 17.95
N ALA A 437 -25.05 0.94 18.47
CA ALA A 437 -26.46 0.97 18.88
C ALA A 437 -27.43 1.57 17.83
N ASP A 438 -27.15 1.30 16.56
CA ASP A 438 -27.86 1.90 15.42
C ASP A 438 -29.32 1.41 15.31
N LYS A 439 -30.25 2.37 15.31
CA LYS A 439 -31.69 2.14 15.12
C LYS A 439 -32.24 2.78 13.84
N SER A 440 -31.38 3.32 12.98
CA SER A 440 -31.77 3.99 11.74
C SER A 440 -32.28 3.03 10.65
N HIS A 441 -31.90 1.76 10.72
CA HIS A 441 -32.29 0.75 9.74
C HIS A 441 -33.77 0.36 9.87
N ALA A 442 -34.49 0.24 8.74
CA ALA A 442 -35.92 -0.10 8.71
C ALA A 442 -36.25 -1.43 9.43
N GLN A 443 -35.32 -2.39 9.39
CA GLN A 443 -35.45 -3.70 10.06
C GLN A 443 -34.79 -3.76 11.44
N SER A 444 -34.51 -2.62 12.09
CA SER A 444 -33.77 -2.57 13.38
C SER A 444 -34.37 -3.54 14.43
N GLY A 445 -35.69 -3.59 14.60
CA GLY A 445 -36.32 -4.51 15.55
C GLY A 445 -36.02 -6.00 15.31
N GLU A 446 -35.94 -6.45 14.05
CA GLU A 446 -35.58 -7.83 13.71
C GLU A 446 -34.08 -8.08 13.93
N ILE A 447 -33.23 -7.11 13.58
CA ILE A 447 -31.77 -7.22 13.75
C ILE A 447 -31.43 -7.40 15.24
N TYR A 448 -32.04 -6.60 16.11
CA TYR A 448 -31.82 -6.70 17.56
C TYR A 448 -32.33 -8.03 18.12
N ARG A 449 -33.56 -8.45 17.76
CA ARG A 449 -34.08 -9.77 18.18
C ARG A 449 -33.18 -10.91 17.74
N ARG A 450 -32.65 -10.85 16.51
CA ARG A 450 -31.74 -11.86 16.00
C ARG A 450 -30.42 -11.86 16.75
N LEU A 451 -29.88 -10.68 17.05
CA LEU A 451 -28.65 -10.54 17.82
C LEU A 451 -28.83 -11.05 19.26
N ASP A 452 -29.92 -10.72 19.94
CA ASP A 452 -30.20 -11.21 21.28
C ASP A 452 -30.30 -12.74 21.32
N ALA A 453 -31.00 -13.35 20.35
CA ALA A 453 -31.05 -14.81 20.22
C ALA A 453 -29.66 -15.42 19.95
N LEU A 454 -28.81 -14.77 19.16
CA LEU A 454 -27.43 -15.21 18.96
C LEU A 454 -26.62 -15.13 20.26
N MET A 455 -26.80 -14.05 21.03
CA MET A 455 -26.12 -13.87 22.31
C MET A 455 -26.52 -14.96 23.31
N GLU A 456 -27.80 -15.33 23.37
CA GLU A 456 -28.28 -16.44 24.21
C GLU A 456 -27.62 -17.76 23.82
N MET A 457 -27.62 -18.11 22.52
CA MET A 457 -27.01 -19.35 22.05
C MET A 457 -25.50 -19.44 22.33
N ILE A 458 -24.75 -18.33 22.23
CA ILE A 458 -23.31 -18.37 22.52
C ILE A 458 -23.04 -18.39 24.03
N ILE A 459 -23.91 -17.82 24.87
CA ILE A 459 -23.83 -17.93 26.33
C ILE A 459 -23.97 -19.40 26.76
N GLU A 460 -24.91 -20.14 26.16
CA GLU A 460 -25.06 -21.59 26.39
C GLU A 460 -23.81 -22.39 25.99
N LEU A 461 -23.02 -21.90 25.02
CA LEU A 461 -21.74 -22.48 24.63
C LEU A 461 -20.56 -22.03 25.50
N GLY A 462 -20.81 -21.29 26.57
CA GLY A 462 -19.79 -20.85 27.53
C GLY A 462 -19.19 -19.47 27.27
N TYR A 463 -19.83 -18.62 26.47
CA TYR A 463 -19.41 -17.22 26.33
C TYR A 463 -19.65 -16.44 27.62
N SER A 464 -18.61 -15.77 28.12
CA SER A 464 -18.70 -14.75 29.16
C SER A 464 -18.35 -13.37 28.60
N PRO A 465 -19.18 -12.32 28.84
CA PRO A 465 -18.86 -10.97 28.41
C PRO A 465 -17.56 -10.48 29.03
N ASN A 466 -16.66 -9.93 28.21
CA ASN A 466 -15.39 -9.42 28.68
C ASN A 466 -15.50 -7.90 28.94
N GLU A 467 -15.55 -7.47 30.19
CA GLU A 467 -15.86 -6.07 30.58
C GLU A 467 -14.73 -5.04 30.33
N LYS A 468 -13.54 -5.44 29.84
CA LYS A 468 -12.32 -4.60 29.99
C LYS A 468 -11.43 -4.40 28.74
N SER A 469 -11.96 -4.53 27.53
CA SER A 469 -11.16 -4.33 26.30
C SER A 469 -11.32 -2.92 25.71
N LEU A 470 -10.45 -1.98 26.09
CA LEU A 470 -10.40 -0.63 25.50
C LEU A 470 -9.64 -0.62 24.15
N LEU A 471 -10.31 -0.31 23.04
CA LEU A 471 -9.75 -0.19 21.70
C LEU A 471 -9.09 1.18 21.46
N PRO A 472 -7.92 1.25 20.78
CA PRO A 472 -7.20 2.50 20.47
C PRO A 472 -7.97 3.57 19.71
N ASP A 473 -9.04 3.20 19.05
CA ASP A 473 -9.72 3.94 17.98
C ASP A 473 -11.22 4.08 18.21
N VAL A 474 -11.72 3.60 19.35
CA VAL A 474 -13.14 3.64 19.74
C VAL A 474 -13.30 4.41 21.06
N GLY A 475 -14.42 5.11 21.21
CA GLY A 475 -14.69 5.96 22.37
C GLY A 475 -15.28 5.17 23.53
N GLU A 476 -14.96 5.54 24.77
CA GLU A 476 -15.40 4.84 25.99
C GLU A 476 -16.93 4.67 26.08
N HIS A 477 -17.72 5.65 25.58
CA HIS A 477 -19.18 5.55 25.57
C HIS A 477 -19.72 4.43 24.67
N GLU A 478 -19.00 4.09 23.60
CA GLU A 478 -19.35 3.01 22.67
C GLU A 478 -18.96 1.64 23.23
N GLU A 479 -18.03 1.57 24.19
CA GLU A 479 -17.56 0.32 24.79
C GLU A 479 -18.36 -0.11 26.04
N ARG A 480 -19.16 0.79 26.63
CA ARG A 480 -19.98 0.50 27.83
C ARG A 480 -21.19 -0.40 27.57
N MET A 481 -21.59 -0.62 26.31
CA MET A 481 -22.61 -1.61 25.93
C MET A 481 -22.08 -2.55 24.83
N PRO A 482 -21.19 -3.50 25.16
CA PRO A 482 -20.51 -4.34 24.17
C PRO A 482 -21.46 -5.21 23.35
N ARG A 483 -22.69 -5.40 23.83
CA ARG A 483 -23.71 -6.21 23.16
C ARG A 483 -24.10 -5.68 21.78
N TYR A 484 -24.09 -4.37 21.55
CA TYR A 484 -24.63 -3.73 20.33
C TYR A 484 -23.58 -2.99 19.50
N HIS A 485 -22.36 -3.54 19.43
CA HIS A 485 -21.33 -3.05 18.51
C HIS A 485 -21.77 -3.17 17.05
N SER A 486 -21.28 -2.26 16.21
CA SER A 486 -21.71 -2.12 14.82
C SER A 486 -21.53 -3.40 13.99
N GLU A 487 -20.43 -4.12 14.23
CA GLU A 487 -20.07 -5.37 13.57
C GLU A 487 -21.00 -6.53 13.96
N LYS A 488 -21.50 -6.56 15.21
CA LYS A 488 -22.49 -7.55 15.66
C LYS A 488 -23.85 -7.29 14.99
N LEU A 489 -24.26 -6.02 14.88
CA LEU A 489 -25.48 -5.62 14.17
C LEU A 489 -25.38 -5.96 12.68
N ALA A 490 -24.25 -5.66 12.04
CA ALA A 490 -24.00 -5.99 10.64
C ALA A 490 -24.08 -7.50 10.36
N ILE A 491 -23.51 -8.33 11.25
CA ILE A 491 -23.60 -9.80 11.14
C ILE A 491 -25.03 -10.29 11.33
N ALA A 492 -25.74 -9.79 12.34
CA ALA A 492 -27.13 -10.16 12.57
C ALA A 492 -28.00 -9.82 11.35
N PHE A 493 -27.83 -8.63 10.77
CA PHE A 493 -28.49 -8.25 9.51
C PHE A 493 -28.09 -9.17 8.35
N GLY A 494 -26.79 -9.47 8.19
CA GLY A 494 -26.32 -10.39 7.15
C GLY A 494 -26.93 -11.79 7.25
N LEU A 495 -27.13 -12.30 8.48
CA LEU A 495 -27.76 -13.59 8.73
C LEU A 495 -29.26 -13.59 8.41
N ILE A 496 -29.97 -12.48 8.64
CA ILE A 496 -31.38 -12.34 8.27
C ILE A 496 -31.54 -12.24 6.75
N SER A 497 -30.63 -11.51 6.10
CA SER A 497 -30.78 -11.09 4.71
C SER A 497 -30.17 -12.06 3.69
N THR A 498 -29.57 -13.17 4.13
CA THR A 498 -28.93 -14.17 3.25
C THR A 498 -29.33 -15.60 3.56
N VAL A 499 -29.35 -16.45 2.54
CA VAL A 499 -29.66 -17.88 2.66
C VAL A 499 -28.59 -18.61 3.48
N ALA A 500 -29.01 -19.50 4.40
CA ALA A 500 -28.13 -20.33 5.21
C ALA A 500 -26.94 -20.92 4.43
N GLY A 501 -25.76 -20.93 5.04
CA GLY A 501 -24.50 -21.33 4.40
C GLY A 501 -23.77 -20.26 3.57
N THR A 502 -24.42 -19.16 3.17
CA THR A 502 -23.74 -18.08 2.39
C THR A 502 -22.55 -17.49 3.20
N PRO A 503 -21.37 -17.22 2.64
CA PRO A 503 -20.35 -16.48 3.39
C PRO A 503 -20.79 -15.04 3.72
N LEU A 504 -20.44 -14.51 4.89
CA LEU A 504 -20.65 -13.10 5.23
C LEU A 504 -19.31 -12.35 5.19
N GLN A 505 -19.31 -11.14 4.65
CA GLN A 505 -18.15 -10.27 4.63
C GLN A 505 -18.52 -8.91 5.21
N VAL A 506 -17.87 -8.54 6.31
CA VAL A 506 -18.03 -7.26 7.00
C VAL A 506 -16.72 -6.50 6.92
N VAL A 507 -16.81 -5.19 6.67
CA VAL A 507 -15.67 -4.28 6.68
C VAL A 507 -15.90 -3.26 7.78
N GLN A 508 -14.86 -2.87 8.51
CA GLN A 508 -14.95 -1.86 9.55
C GLN A 508 -13.72 -0.96 9.54
N GLY A 509 -13.90 0.29 9.97
CA GLY A 509 -12.86 1.32 9.96
C GLY A 509 -11.92 1.27 11.16
N HIS A 510 -12.26 0.47 12.17
CA HIS A 510 -11.55 0.32 13.43
C HIS A 510 -11.05 -1.11 13.63
N ARG A 511 -10.14 -1.34 14.58
CA ARG A 511 -9.67 -2.70 14.94
C ARG A 511 -10.79 -3.45 15.67
N ILE A 512 -10.92 -4.75 15.42
CA ILE A 512 -11.91 -5.56 16.17
C ILE A 512 -11.53 -5.67 17.66
N CYS A 513 -12.48 -5.44 18.57
CA CYS A 513 -12.23 -5.65 20.00
C CYS A 513 -12.20 -7.14 20.35
N GLN A 514 -11.54 -7.48 21.46
CA GLN A 514 -11.40 -8.87 21.91
C GLN A 514 -12.75 -9.55 22.16
N ASP A 515 -13.74 -8.78 22.66
CA ASP A 515 -15.08 -9.28 22.89
C ASP A 515 -15.81 -9.62 21.58
N CYS A 516 -15.86 -8.68 20.63
CA CYS A 516 -16.41 -8.92 19.29
C CYS A 516 -15.73 -10.11 18.61
N HIS A 517 -14.41 -10.19 18.67
CA HIS A 517 -13.65 -11.30 18.10
C HIS A 517 -14.11 -12.66 18.67
N SER A 518 -14.28 -12.74 20.00
CA SER A 518 -14.73 -13.94 20.70
C SER A 518 -16.18 -14.30 20.37
N VAL A 519 -17.07 -13.30 20.37
CA VAL A 519 -18.48 -13.46 19.99
C VAL A 519 -18.60 -13.99 18.57
N ILE A 520 -17.85 -13.43 17.62
CA ILE A 520 -17.98 -13.76 16.20
C ILE A 520 -17.46 -15.16 15.91
N LYS A 521 -16.40 -15.63 16.60
CA LYS A 521 -15.99 -17.04 16.56
C LYS A 521 -17.15 -17.98 16.92
N LEU A 522 -17.84 -17.68 18.03
CA LEU A 522 -18.94 -18.51 18.52
C LEU A 522 -20.17 -18.40 17.61
N ILE A 523 -20.48 -17.21 17.08
CA ILE A 523 -21.54 -17.04 16.09
C ILE A 523 -21.23 -17.88 14.84
N ALA A 524 -20.01 -17.84 14.32
CA ALA A 524 -19.60 -18.64 13.16
C ALA A 524 -19.81 -20.15 13.43
N LYS A 525 -19.51 -20.62 14.65
CA LYS A 525 -19.74 -22.00 15.10
C LYS A 525 -21.23 -22.37 15.17
N VAL A 526 -22.04 -21.58 15.87
CA VAL A 526 -23.49 -21.84 16.08
C VAL A 526 -24.23 -21.81 14.75
N THR A 527 -23.94 -20.81 13.93
CA THR A 527 -24.64 -20.60 12.65
C THR A 527 -24.09 -21.44 11.51
N ARG A 528 -22.96 -22.15 11.73
CA ARG A 528 -22.19 -22.86 10.70
C ARG A 528 -21.92 -21.97 9.48
N ARG A 529 -21.61 -20.71 9.74
CA ARG A 529 -21.33 -19.70 8.71
C ARG A 529 -19.86 -19.37 8.70
N TYR A 530 -19.34 -19.23 7.49
CA TYR A 530 -18.05 -18.61 7.27
C TYR A 530 -18.23 -17.08 7.29
N ILE A 531 -17.56 -16.41 8.21
CA ILE A 531 -17.64 -14.96 8.40
C ILE A 531 -16.24 -14.38 8.21
N VAL A 532 -16.11 -13.39 7.33
CA VAL A 532 -14.87 -12.67 7.08
C VAL A 532 -15.05 -11.23 7.57
N ILE A 533 -14.15 -10.77 8.43
CA ILE A 533 -14.13 -9.37 8.88
C ILE A 533 -12.83 -8.74 8.46
N ARG A 534 -12.91 -7.67 7.67
CA ARG A 534 -11.79 -6.76 7.41
C ARG A 534 -11.84 -5.63 8.42
N ASP A 535 -10.91 -5.61 9.35
CA ASP A 535 -10.72 -4.50 10.28
C ASP A 535 -9.71 -3.48 9.74
N ALA A 536 -9.41 -2.43 10.53
CA ALA A 536 -8.45 -1.39 10.15
C ALA A 536 -7.03 -1.91 9.82
N SER A 537 -6.69 -3.12 10.27
CA SER A 537 -5.34 -3.70 10.19
C SER A 537 -5.25 -4.94 9.30
N ARG A 538 -6.26 -5.81 9.29
CA ARG A 538 -6.21 -7.14 8.66
C ARG A 538 -7.58 -7.79 8.48
N PHE A 539 -7.58 -8.94 7.81
CA PHE A 539 -8.70 -9.86 7.68
C PHE A 539 -8.69 -10.90 8.79
N HIS A 540 -9.88 -11.19 9.30
CA HIS A 540 -10.18 -12.25 10.25
C HIS A 540 -11.15 -13.22 9.60
N HIS A 541 -10.76 -14.49 9.50
CA HIS A 541 -11.57 -15.54 8.91
C HIS A 541 -12.12 -16.43 10.01
N PHE A 542 -13.40 -16.27 10.33
CA PHE A 542 -14.09 -17.02 11.37
C PHE A 542 -14.80 -18.23 10.76
N ARG A 543 -14.43 -19.41 11.25
CA ARG A 543 -15.03 -20.67 10.83
C ARG A 543 -14.98 -21.68 11.98
N ASP A 544 -16.10 -22.34 12.25
CA ASP A 544 -16.19 -23.45 13.20
C ASP A 544 -15.63 -23.15 14.60
N GLY A 545 -15.72 -21.88 15.05
CA GLY A 545 -15.24 -21.44 16.37
C GLY A 545 -13.78 -20.99 16.41
N VAL A 546 -13.08 -20.99 15.27
CA VAL A 546 -11.68 -20.59 15.14
C VAL A 546 -11.59 -19.34 14.26
N CYS A 547 -10.58 -18.51 14.51
CA CYS A 547 -10.20 -17.40 13.64
C CYS A 547 -8.82 -17.67 13.01
N SER A 548 -8.62 -17.27 11.75
CA SER A 548 -7.33 -17.40 11.07
C SER A 548 -6.16 -16.74 11.80
N CYS A 549 -6.40 -15.73 12.64
CA CYS A 549 -5.33 -15.07 13.40
C CYS A 549 -4.88 -15.85 14.65
N GLY A 550 -5.46 -17.02 14.95
CA GLY A 550 -5.06 -17.85 16.08
C GLY A 550 -5.29 -17.19 17.45
N ASP A 551 -6.26 -16.27 17.55
CA ASP A 551 -6.48 -15.41 18.71
C ASP A 551 -5.31 -14.48 19.06
N TYR A 552 -4.37 -14.30 18.15
CA TYR A 552 -3.27 -13.35 18.29
C TYR A 552 -3.73 -11.97 17.80
N TRP A 553 -4.58 -11.30 18.60
CA TRP A 553 -5.42 -10.15 18.18
C TRP A 553 -4.67 -8.84 17.95
#